data_AF-A0A2U0S2P3-F1
#
_entry.id   AF-A0A2U0S2P3-F1
#
_cell.length_a   1.000
_cell.length_b   1.000
_cell.length_c   1.000
_cell.angle_alpha   90.00
_cell.angle_beta   90.00
_cell.angle_gamma   90.00
#
_symmetry.space_group_name_H-M   'P 1'
#
loop_
_entity.id
_entity.type
_entity.pdbx_description
1 polymer ?
#
loop_
_entity_poly.entity_id
_entity_poly.type
_entity_poly.pdbx_seq_one_letter_code
_entity_poly.pdbx_strand_id
1 'polypeptide(L)'
;MARRHRPSIPLIILFIILLLLFFLAGPLLELVSSITTRGYFTYSFTSNNPNPVVVITFTLPQDLADVMVMEETEGWAVTLEGTSLSLTDGTLNSGESVNVNFRLNNYIEGGPRTIPVTASREDGSSLTQTESTLDIPEVFLLAFMAMLSANSIWFLILAIIVLVLIIVLFILGKKKEEEQEKKDGETVPESPKEQA
;
A
#
# COMPACT_ATOMS: atom_id res chain seq x y z
N MET A 1 -27.07 -33.50 26.21
CA MET A 1 -26.91 -32.89 24.87
C MET A 1 -25.44 -32.64 24.62
N ALA A 2 -24.77 -33.54 23.90
CA ALA A 2 -23.35 -33.37 23.54
C ALA A 2 -23.23 -32.34 22.42
N ARG A 3 -22.53 -31.22 22.68
CA ARG A 3 -22.23 -30.23 21.65
C ARG A 3 -21.22 -30.84 20.67
N ARG A 4 -21.72 -31.26 19.51
CA ARG A 4 -20.95 -31.72 18.34
C ARG A 4 -19.92 -30.64 18.00
N HIS A 5 -18.64 -30.92 18.21
CA HIS A 5 -17.57 -29.95 17.99
C HIS A 5 -17.29 -29.88 16.48
N ARG A 6 -18.10 -29.10 15.76
CA ARG A 6 -17.81 -28.78 14.35
C ARG A 6 -16.43 -28.11 14.28
N PRO A 7 -15.64 -28.32 13.20
CA PRO A 7 -14.44 -27.52 12.97
C PRO A 7 -14.85 -26.06 13.11
N SER A 8 -14.12 -25.34 13.96
CA SER A 8 -14.53 -24.01 14.39
C SER A 8 -14.57 -23.11 13.15
N ILE A 9 -15.80 -22.83 12.68
CA ILE A 9 -16.11 -21.84 11.63
C ILE A 9 -15.19 -20.61 11.69
N PRO A 10 -14.88 -20.01 12.85
CA PRO A 10 -13.93 -18.88 12.91
C PRO A 10 -12.51 -19.19 12.39
N LEU A 11 -12.02 -20.42 12.54
CA LEU A 11 -10.67 -20.81 12.13
C LEU A 11 -10.58 -21.02 10.60
N ILE A 12 -11.67 -21.47 9.99
CA ILE A 12 -11.82 -21.50 8.52
C ILE A 12 -11.90 -20.08 7.96
N ILE A 13 -12.69 -19.20 8.59
CA ILE A 13 -12.76 -17.79 8.19
C ILE A 13 -11.38 -17.12 8.29
N LEU A 14 -10.65 -17.36 9.39
CA LEU A 14 -9.30 -16.84 9.56
C LEU A 14 -8.35 -17.33 8.46
N PHE A 15 -8.38 -18.62 8.12
CA PHE A 15 -7.59 -19.19 7.02
C PHE A 15 -7.87 -18.49 5.68
N ILE A 16 -9.14 -18.27 5.36
CA ILE A 16 -9.55 -17.57 4.13
C ILE A 16 -9.05 -16.13 4.13
N ILE A 17 -9.18 -15.40 5.25
CA ILE A 17 -8.69 -14.03 5.37
C ILE A 17 -7.17 -13.97 5.16
N LEU A 18 -6.40 -14.88 5.75
CA LEU A 18 -4.94 -14.91 5.61
C LEU A 18 -4.52 -15.19 4.16
N LEU A 19 -5.21 -16.11 3.47
CA LEU A 19 -4.98 -16.35 2.05
C LEU A 19 -5.32 -15.11 1.21
N LEU A 20 -6.46 -14.47 1.47
CA LEU A 20 -6.83 -13.25 0.77
C LEU A 20 -5.79 -12.15 0.98
N LEU A 21 -5.32 -11.94 2.22
CA LEU A 21 -4.26 -10.98 2.50
C LEU A 21 -2.97 -11.32 1.76
N PHE A 22 -2.58 -12.59 1.69
CA PHE A 22 -1.40 -13.01 0.92
C PHE A 22 -1.56 -12.73 -0.58
N PHE A 23 -2.66 -13.17 -1.19
CA PHE A 23 -2.87 -13.03 -2.64
C PHE A 23 -3.17 -11.61 -3.07
N LEU A 24 -3.83 -10.81 -2.22
CA LEU A 24 -4.26 -9.45 -2.56
C LEU A 24 -3.33 -8.36 -2.05
N ALA A 25 -2.31 -8.64 -1.22
CA ALA A 25 -1.46 -7.59 -0.68
C ALA A 25 -0.78 -6.70 -1.75
N GLY A 26 -0.25 -7.32 -2.81
CA GLY A 26 0.34 -6.59 -3.93
C GLY A 26 -0.69 -5.72 -4.69
N PRO A 27 -1.77 -6.31 -5.21
CA PRO A 27 -2.83 -5.56 -5.88
C PRO A 27 -3.46 -4.46 -5.02
N LEU A 28 -3.61 -4.68 -3.70
CA LEU A 28 -4.13 -3.67 -2.78
C LEU A 28 -3.16 -2.50 -2.61
N LEU A 29 -1.84 -2.75 -2.55
CA LEU A 29 -0.84 -1.70 -2.50
C LEU A 29 -0.88 -0.83 -3.76
N GLU A 30 -0.95 -1.45 -4.94
CA GLU A 30 -1.03 -0.74 -6.22
C GLU A 30 -2.33 0.08 -6.32
N LEU A 31 -3.46 -0.50 -5.91
CA LEU A 31 -4.74 0.19 -5.89
C LEU A 31 -4.72 1.40 -4.95
N VAL A 32 -4.24 1.23 -3.72
CA VAL A 32 -4.15 2.32 -2.75
C VAL A 32 -3.19 3.40 -3.22
N SER A 33 -2.03 3.02 -3.76
CA SER A 33 -1.09 3.96 -4.39
C SER A 33 -1.77 4.83 -5.44
N SER A 34 -2.58 4.25 -6.33
CA SER A 34 -3.24 5.01 -7.41
C SER A 34 -4.28 6.03 -6.92
N ILE A 35 -4.85 5.83 -5.73
CA ILE A 35 -5.98 6.62 -5.21
C ILE A 35 -5.49 7.67 -4.20
N THR A 36 -4.57 7.31 -3.30
CA THR A 36 -4.34 8.10 -2.06
C THR A 36 -3.03 8.88 -2.06
N THR A 37 -2.24 8.84 -3.12
CA THR A 37 -0.85 9.35 -3.10
C THR A 37 -0.61 10.55 -3.99
N ARG A 38 -1.69 11.16 -4.50
CA ARG A 38 -1.57 12.31 -5.38
C ARG A 38 -1.24 13.55 -4.58
N GLY A 39 -0.27 14.31 -5.07
CA GLY A 39 0.12 15.59 -4.54
C GLY A 39 0.44 16.55 -5.66
N TYR A 40 0.62 17.80 -5.28
CA TYR A 40 1.13 18.81 -6.19
C TYR A 40 2.03 19.77 -5.42
N PHE A 41 2.92 20.42 -6.13
CA PHE A 41 3.64 21.58 -5.61
C PHE A 41 3.68 22.69 -6.66
N THR A 42 3.81 23.91 -6.18
CA THR A 42 3.72 25.11 -7.01
C THR A 42 5.06 25.80 -7.03
N TYR A 43 5.54 26.10 -8.24
CA TYR A 43 6.63 27.05 -8.41
C TYR A 43 6.07 28.37 -8.93
N SER A 44 6.25 29.41 -8.13
CA SER A 44 5.86 30.77 -8.48
C SER A 44 7.08 31.61 -8.76
N PHE A 45 7.00 32.44 -9.79
CA PHE A 45 8.08 33.32 -10.20
C PHE A 45 7.58 34.75 -10.24
N THR A 46 8.19 35.63 -9.43
CA THR A 46 7.94 37.06 -9.46
C THR A 46 9.25 37.80 -9.61
N SER A 47 9.40 38.54 -10.71
CA SER A 47 10.61 39.32 -11.00
C SER A 47 10.27 40.64 -11.71
N ASN A 48 11.09 41.65 -11.49
CA ASN A 48 11.00 42.91 -12.22
C ASN A 48 11.59 42.82 -13.64
N ASN A 49 12.21 41.68 -13.99
CA ASN A 49 12.73 41.40 -15.32
C ASN A 49 11.60 40.85 -16.21
N PRO A 50 11.38 41.40 -17.42
CA PRO A 50 10.35 40.92 -18.35
C PRO A 50 10.65 39.55 -18.98
N ASN A 51 11.90 39.06 -18.91
CA ASN A 51 12.29 37.81 -19.55
C ASN A 51 11.66 36.61 -18.80
N PRO A 52 10.94 35.73 -19.52
CA PRO A 52 10.25 34.60 -18.91
C PRO A 52 11.22 33.48 -18.53
N VAL A 53 10.77 32.61 -17.61
CA VAL A 53 11.45 31.37 -17.25
C VAL A 53 11.05 30.28 -18.24
N VAL A 54 12.03 29.56 -18.77
CA VAL A 54 11.84 28.51 -19.80
C VAL A 54 12.32 27.13 -19.36
N VAL A 55 13.12 27.07 -18.29
CA VAL A 55 13.59 25.81 -17.68
C VAL A 55 13.51 25.94 -16.17
N ILE A 56 12.94 24.94 -15.50
CA ILE A 56 12.92 24.84 -14.04
C ILE A 56 13.43 23.45 -13.66
N THR A 57 14.39 23.39 -12.76
CA THR A 57 14.98 22.14 -12.28
C THR A 57 14.91 22.08 -10.77
N PHE A 58 14.23 21.07 -10.26
CA PHE A 58 14.15 20.72 -8.85
C PHE A 58 15.13 19.59 -8.54
N THR A 59 15.80 19.67 -7.40
CA THR A 59 16.63 18.58 -6.88
C THR A 59 15.87 17.86 -5.77
N LEU A 60 15.36 16.67 -6.06
CA LEU A 60 14.59 15.89 -5.11
C LEU A 60 15.53 15.09 -4.18
N PRO A 61 15.17 14.90 -2.90
CA PRO A 61 15.75 13.86 -2.07
C PRO A 61 15.63 12.49 -2.74
N GLN A 62 16.63 11.62 -2.54
CA GLN A 62 16.70 10.34 -3.24
C GLN A 62 15.49 9.42 -2.94
N ASP A 63 15.10 9.34 -1.66
CA ASP A 63 13.94 8.58 -1.21
C ASP A 63 12.64 9.02 -1.89
N LEU A 64 12.48 10.33 -2.13
CA LEU A 64 11.34 10.87 -2.87
C LEU A 64 11.45 10.58 -4.37
N ALA A 65 12.62 10.80 -4.96
CA ALA A 65 12.84 10.59 -6.39
C ALA A 65 12.58 9.15 -6.83
N ASP A 66 12.93 8.18 -5.97
CA ASP A 66 12.75 6.75 -6.23
C ASP A 66 11.26 6.32 -6.25
N VAL A 67 10.39 7.06 -5.57
CA VAL A 67 8.97 6.71 -5.41
C VAL A 67 8.00 7.63 -6.16
N MET A 68 8.48 8.80 -6.59
CA MET A 68 7.66 9.81 -7.25
C MET A 68 7.42 9.41 -8.71
N VAL A 69 6.16 9.47 -9.12
CA VAL A 69 5.73 9.28 -10.50
C VAL A 69 5.06 10.57 -10.95
N MET A 70 5.64 11.22 -11.96
CA MET A 70 5.15 12.49 -12.48
C MET A 70 3.82 12.28 -13.22
N GLU A 71 2.89 13.20 -13.01
CA GLU A 71 1.68 13.32 -13.83
C GLU A 71 1.85 14.47 -14.84
N GLU A 72 0.95 14.54 -15.82
CA GLU A 72 0.99 15.60 -16.82
C GLU A 72 0.90 16.98 -16.14
N THR A 73 1.82 17.87 -16.51
CA THR A 73 1.83 19.27 -16.09
C THR A 73 1.46 20.12 -17.29
N GLU A 74 0.45 20.97 -17.11
CA GLU A 74 -0.10 21.77 -18.20
C GLU A 74 0.97 22.71 -18.79
N GLY A 75 1.19 22.61 -20.11
CA GLY A 75 2.12 23.49 -20.83
C GLY A 75 3.61 23.25 -20.55
N TRP A 76 3.98 22.18 -19.84
CA TRP A 76 5.37 21.85 -19.55
C TRP A 76 5.66 20.36 -19.79
N ALA A 77 6.80 20.09 -20.42
CA ALA A 77 7.37 18.75 -20.48
C ALA A 77 8.10 18.47 -19.16
N VAL A 78 7.73 17.37 -18.49
CA VAL A 78 8.28 17.00 -17.19
C VAL A 78 9.13 15.75 -17.33
N THR A 79 10.40 15.85 -16.93
CA THR A 79 11.35 14.73 -16.98
C THR A 79 12.01 14.55 -15.62
N LEU A 80 11.98 13.33 -15.08
CA LEU A 80 12.67 12.96 -13.85
C LEU A 80 13.84 12.02 -14.18
N GLU A 81 15.07 12.48 -13.95
CA GLU A 81 16.30 11.70 -14.14
C GLU A 81 17.09 11.63 -12.84
N GLY A 82 17.10 10.46 -12.21
CA GLY A 82 17.66 10.31 -10.86
C GLY A 82 16.95 11.26 -9.90
N THR A 83 17.70 12.16 -9.26
CA THR A 83 17.16 13.18 -8.35
C THR A 83 16.78 14.50 -9.02
N SER A 84 16.99 14.64 -10.34
CA SER A 84 16.74 15.89 -11.06
C SER A 84 15.38 15.85 -11.76
N LEU A 85 14.47 16.71 -11.32
CA LEU A 85 13.18 16.91 -11.96
C LEU A 85 13.22 18.20 -12.79
N SER A 86 13.14 18.07 -14.11
CA SER A 86 13.22 19.19 -15.04
C SER A 86 11.88 19.44 -15.72
N LEU A 87 11.51 20.71 -15.77
CA LEU A 87 10.38 21.24 -16.54
C LEU A 87 10.96 22.03 -17.70
N THR A 88 10.62 21.64 -18.93
CA THR A 88 11.06 22.26 -20.18
C THR A 88 9.88 22.49 -21.13
N ASP A 89 10.15 23.12 -22.28
CA ASP A 89 9.18 23.41 -23.36
C ASP A 89 7.97 24.29 -22.96
N GLY A 90 7.96 24.80 -21.73
CA GLY A 90 7.00 25.76 -21.23
C GLY A 90 7.58 27.16 -21.09
N THR A 91 6.73 28.09 -20.73
CA THR A 91 7.10 29.49 -20.49
C THR A 91 6.34 29.98 -19.28
N LEU A 92 7.05 30.57 -18.31
CA LEU A 92 6.48 31.15 -17.10
C LEU A 92 6.83 32.63 -17.03
N ASN A 93 5.81 33.48 -17.15
CA ASN A 93 5.97 34.92 -17.04
C ASN A 93 6.02 35.35 -15.56
N SER A 94 6.50 36.58 -15.34
CA SER A 94 6.50 37.16 -13.99
C SER A 94 5.08 37.31 -13.44
N GLY A 95 4.87 36.81 -12.23
CA GLY A 95 3.58 36.76 -11.54
C GLY A 95 2.77 35.48 -11.82
N GLU A 96 3.26 34.60 -12.69
CA GLU A 96 2.62 33.31 -12.96
C GLU A 96 3.16 32.20 -12.05
N SER A 97 2.46 31.06 -12.04
CA SER A 97 2.87 29.87 -11.30
C SER A 97 2.58 28.62 -12.11
N VAL A 98 3.44 27.62 -11.96
CA VAL A 98 3.25 26.27 -12.52
C VAL A 98 2.98 25.29 -11.39
N ASN A 99 1.98 24.43 -11.58
CA ASN A 99 1.63 23.37 -10.65
C ASN A 99 2.12 22.03 -11.19
N VAL A 100 3.02 21.39 -10.46
CA VAL A 100 3.56 20.09 -10.81
C VAL A 100 2.81 19.02 -10.05
N ASN A 101 2.07 18.20 -10.78
CA ASN A 101 1.30 17.09 -10.21
C ASN A 101 2.16 15.82 -10.17
N PHE A 102 2.01 15.06 -9.09
CA PHE A 102 2.72 13.79 -8.91
C PHE A 102 1.87 12.80 -8.13
N ARG A 103 2.28 11.54 -8.18
CA ARG A 103 1.80 10.47 -7.29
C ARG A 103 2.97 9.70 -6.71
N LEU A 104 2.74 8.96 -5.62
CA LEU A 104 3.76 8.11 -5.00
C LEU A 104 3.43 6.63 -5.27
N ASN A 105 4.37 5.90 -5.85
CA ASN A 105 4.21 4.45 -6.07
C ASN A 105 4.48 3.62 -4.80
N ASN A 106 5.09 4.22 -3.78
CA ASN A 106 5.47 3.57 -2.54
C ASN A 106 5.42 4.56 -1.36
N TYR A 107 5.39 4.03 -0.14
CA TYR A 107 5.35 4.84 1.08
C TYR A 107 6.70 5.47 1.39
N ILE A 108 6.65 6.76 1.71
CA ILE A 108 7.69 7.56 2.32
C ILE A 108 7.05 8.39 3.43
N GLU A 109 7.86 8.78 4.41
CA GLU A 109 7.40 9.63 5.52
C GLU A 109 6.92 10.99 4.99
N GLY A 110 5.68 11.33 5.34
CA GLY A 110 5.04 12.57 4.92
C GLY A 110 5.61 13.81 5.62
N GLY A 111 5.07 14.96 5.22
CA GLY A 111 5.43 16.27 5.75
C GLY A 111 6.27 17.13 4.79
N PRO A 112 6.64 18.33 5.25
CA PRO A 112 7.31 19.32 4.42
C PRO A 112 8.75 18.91 4.15
N ARG A 113 9.14 18.97 2.87
CA ARG A 113 10.50 18.80 2.40
C ARG A 113 10.94 20.06 1.68
N THR A 114 12.16 20.51 1.98
CA THR A 114 12.78 21.60 1.24
C THR A 114 13.56 21.03 0.07
N ILE A 115 13.24 21.47 -1.14
CA ILE A 115 13.90 21.07 -2.37
C ILE A 115 14.60 22.28 -3.02
N PRO A 116 15.89 22.17 -3.40
CA PRO A 116 16.56 23.21 -4.16
C PRO A 116 15.94 23.32 -5.55
N VAL A 117 15.72 24.56 -5.99
CA VAL A 117 15.20 24.88 -7.31
C VAL A 117 16.15 25.82 -8.01
N THR A 118 16.48 25.48 -9.24
CA THR A 118 17.19 26.36 -10.17
C THR A 118 16.30 26.60 -11.36
N ALA A 119 16.30 27.82 -11.90
CA ALA A 119 15.49 28.17 -13.05
C ALA A 119 16.32 28.99 -14.02
N SER A 120 16.09 28.79 -15.32
CA SER A 120 16.77 29.53 -16.38
C SER A 120 15.77 30.30 -17.21
N ARG A 121 16.13 31.54 -17.53
CA ARG A 121 15.35 32.40 -18.41
C ARG A 121 15.70 32.16 -19.87
N GLU A 122 14.85 32.67 -20.75
CA GLU A 122 15.05 32.62 -22.21
C GLU A 122 16.36 33.27 -22.67
N ASP A 123 16.83 34.30 -21.95
CA ASP A 123 18.10 34.98 -22.21
C ASP A 123 19.35 34.19 -21.74
N GLY A 124 19.17 32.98 -21.21
CA GLY A 124 20.22 32.13 -20.67
C GLY A 124 20.67 32.52 -19.26
N SER A 125 20.08 33.54 -18.63
CA SER A 125 20.38 33.88 -17.24
C SER A 125 19.76 32.86 -16.28
N SER A 126 20.56 32.37 -15.34
CA SER A 126 20.08 31.54 -14.24
C SER A 126 19.54 32.41 -13.11
N LEU A 127 18.38 32.04 -12.59
CA LEU A 127 17.88 32.51 -11.31
C LEU A 127 18.62 31.81 -10.18
N THR A 128 18.97 32.57 -9.13
CA THR A 128 19.62 32.03 -7.94
C THR A 128 18.82 30.86 -7.37
N GLN A 129 19.54 29.85 -6.88
CA GLN A 129 18.94 28.69 -6.25
C GLN A 129 17.98 29.14 -5.15
N THR A 130 16.70 28.85 -5.35
CA THR A 130 15.63 29.17 -4.40
C THR A 130 15.16 27.86 -3.80
N GLU A 131 14.76 27.88 -2.53
CA GLU A 131 14.18 26.71 -1.89
C GLU A 131 12.67 26.69 -2.15
N SER A 132 12.15 25.53 -2.54
CA SER A 132 10.70 25.27 -2.61
C SER A 132 10.33 24.27 -1.52
N THR A 133 9.19 24.49 -0.89
CA THR A 133 8.63 23.54 0.07
C THR A 133 7.65 22.64 -0.66
N LEU A 134 7.96 21.34 -0.67
CA LEU A 134 7.09 20.28 -1.13
C LEU A 134 6.44 19.64 0.09
N ASP A 135 5.11 19.64 0.16
CA ASP A 135 4.38 18.92 1.21
C ASP A 135 4.03 17.52 0.70
N ILE A 136 4.58 16.50 1.36
CA ILE A 136 4.29 15.10 1.04
C ILE A 136 3.06 14.69 1.87
N PRO A 137 1.94 14.32 1.24
CA PRO A 137 0.76 13.91 1.99
C PRO A 137 1.08 12.68 2.84
N GLU A 138 0.69 12.68 4.10
CA GLU A 138 0.81 11.48 4.94
C GLU A 138 -0.23 10.45 4.50
N VAL A 139 0.24 9.35 3.90
CA VAL A 139 -0.64 8.31 3.34
C VAL A 139 -0.61 7.07 4.23
N PHE A 140 -1.25 7.15 5.40
CA PHE A 140 -1.28 6.04 6.37
C PHE A 140 -1.74 4.70 5.76
N LEU A 141 -2.73 4.74 4.86
CA LEU A 141 -3.20 3.55 4.16
C LEU A 141 -2.12 2.92 3.28
N LEU A 142 -1.28 3.73 2.64
CA LEU A 142 -0.16 3.24 1.84
C LEU A 142 0.92 2.62 2.73
N ALA A 143 1.23 3.24 3.87
CA ALA A 143 2.14 2.67 4.87
C ALA A 143 1.66 1.29 5.35
N PHE A 144 0.37 1.19 5.66
CA PHE A 144 -0.25 -0.06 6.09
C PHE A 144 -0.22 -1.12 4.98
N MET A 145 -0.56 -0.76 3.74
CA MET A 145 -0.50 -1.70 2.61
C MET A 145 0.93 -2.13 2.29
N ALA A 146 1.90 -1.22 2.37
CA ALA A 146 3.31 -1.55 2.19
C ALA A 146 3.77 -2.53 3.27
N MET A 147 3.34 -2.33 4.52
CA MET A 147 3.60 -3.27 5.62
C MET A 147 2.96 -4.64 5.36
N LEU A 148 1.70 -4.69 4.89
CA LEU A 148 1.05 -5.95 4.54
C LEU A 148 1.77 -6.68 3.40
N SER A 149 2.18 -5.96 2.37
CA SER A 149 2.90 -6.50 1.21
C SER A 149 4.26 -7.07 1.59
N ALA A 150 5.06 -6.32 2.37
CA ALA A 150 6.37 -6.74 2.86
C ALA A 150 6.29 -8.01 3.72
N ASN A 151 5.17 -8.20 4.44
CA ASN A 151 4.94 -9.36 5.31
C ASN A 151 4.03 -10.42 4.69
N SER A 152 3.77 -10.37 3.39
CA SER A 152 2.89 -11.32 2.69
C SER A 152 3.28 -12.79 2.95
N ILE A 153 4.58 -13.10 2.92
CA ILE A 153 5.11 -14.44 3.20
C ILE A 153 4.73 -14.92 4.61
N TRP A 154 4.74 -14.03 5.61
CA TRP A 154 4.35 -14.39 6.97
C TRP A 154 2.86 -14.74 7.06
N PHE A 155 2.00 -14.07 6.30
CA PHE A 155 0.58 -14.43 6.21
C PHE A 155 0.40 -15.83 5.59
N LEU A 156 1.21 -16.20 4.60
CA LEU A 156 1.19 -17.54 4.03
C LEU A 156 1.63 -18.61 5.06
N ILE A 157 2.72 -18.36 5.78
CA ILE A 157 3.19 -19.26 6.85
C ILE A 157 2.09 -19.45 7.91
N LEU A 158 1.47 -18.35 8.34
CA LEU A 158 0.41 -18.39 9.34
C LEU A 158 -0.83 -19.12 8.81
N ALA A 159 -1.18 -18.95 7.53
CA ALA A 159 -2.25 -19.70 6.88
C ALA A 159 -1.96 -21.22 6.88
N ILE A 160 -0.72 -21.63 6.61
CA ILE A 160 -0.32 -23.04 6.67
C ILE A 160 -0.46 -23.59 8.10
N ILE A 161 -0.01 -22.85 9.11
CA ILE A 161 -0.14 -23.25 10.52
C ILE A 161 -1.62 -23.44 10.90
N VAL A 162 -2.46 -22.48 10.52
CA VAL A 162 -3.92 -22.55 10.75
C VAL A 162 -4.52 -23.76 10.04
N LEU A 163 -4.12 -24.04 8.81
CA LEU A 163 -4.57 -25.22 8.06
C LEU A 163 -4.21 -26.53 8.76
N VAL A 164 -2.97 -26.66 9.24
CA VAL A 164 -2.53 -27.85 10.00
C VAL A 164 -3.36 -28.01 11.28
N LEU A 165 -3.66 -26.92 11.99
CA LEU A 165 -4.53 -26.93 13.16
C LEU A 165 -5.95 -27.41 12.82
N ILE A 166 -6.54 -26.96 11.70
CA ILE A 166 -7.85 -27.44 11.24
C ILE A 166 -7.81 -28.96 11.05
N ILE A 167 -6.79 -29.47 10.35
CA ILE A 167 -6.65 -30.90 10.07
C ILE A 167 -6.51 -31.71 11.36
N VAL A 168 -5.66 -31.26 12.28
CA VAL A 168 -5.44 -31.95 13.58
C VAL A 168 -6.72 -31.96 14.41
N LEU A 169 -7.43 -30.84 14.52
CA LEU A 169 -8.70 -30.75 15.22
C LEU A 169 -9.78 -31.63 14.58
N PHE A 170 -9.79 -31.73 13.25
CA PHE A 170 -10.71 -32.60 12.52
C PHE A 170 -10.44 -34.08 12.79
N ILE A 171 -9.17 -34.51 12.75
CA ILE A 171 -8.77 -35.88 13.05
C ILE A 171 -9.09 -36.24 14.51
N LEU A 172 -8.78 -35.36 15.46
CA LEU A 172 -9.08 -35.54 16.89
C LEU A 172 -10.59 -35.56 17.16
N GLY A 173 -11.34 -34.71 16.49
CA GLY A 173 -12.80 -34.68 16.56
C GLY A 173 -13.41 -36.01 16.11
N LYS A 174 -12.95 -36.54 14.96
CA LYS A 174 -13.42 -37.82 14.42
C LYS A 174 -13.12 -39.00 15.35
N LYS A 175 -11.92 -39.05 15.96
CA LYS A 175 -11.58 -40.10 16.95
C LYS A 175 -12.52 -40.10 18.16
N LYS A 176 -12.92 -38.92 18.65
CA LYS A 176 -13.86 -38.81 19.78
C LYS A 176 -15.27 -39.27 19.42
N GLU A 177 -15.73 -39.02 18.19
CA GLU A 177 -17.04 -39.52 17.73
C GLU A 177 -17.06 -41.06 17.63
N GLU A 178 -15.99 -41.67 17.09
CA GLU A 178 -15.86 -43.14 16.98
C GLU A 178 -15.78 -43.85 18.36
N GLU A 179 -15.11 -43.25 19.35
CA GLU A 179 -15.06 -43.80 20.71
C GLU A 179 -16.39 -43.68 21.46
N GLN A 180 -17.19 -42.67 21.14
CA GLN A 180 -18.46 -42.41 21.79
C GLN A 180 -19.58 -43.32 21.23
N GLU A 181 -19.59 -43.56 19.91
CA GLU A 181 -20.50 -44.56 19.30
C GLU A 181 -20.23 -45.99 19.78
N LYS A 182 -18.96 -46.36 20.03
CA LYS A 182 -18.62 -47.68 20.61
C LYS A 182 -19.14 -47.83 22.04
N LYS A 183 -19.06 -46.78 22.86
CA LYS A 183 -19.57 -46.83 24.25
C LYS A 183 -21.10 -46.89 24.30
N ASP A 184 -21.79 -46.16 23.43
CA ASP A 184 -23.25 -46.14 23.41
C ASP A 184 -23.85 -47.43 22.81
N GLY A 185 -23.11 -48.14 21.94
CA GLY A 185 -23.50 -49.44 21.37
C GLY A 185 -23.36 -50.65 22.31
N GLU A 186 -22.55 -50.55 23.36
CA GLU A 186 -22.26 -51.67 24.29
C GLU A 186 -23.22 -51.72 25.51
N THR A 187 -24.11 -50.72 25.65
CA THR A 187 -25.05 -50.59 26.77
C THR A 187 -26.52 -50.83 26.39
N VAL A 188 -26.83 -51.80 25.53
CA VAL A 188 -28.21 -52.29 25.37
C VAL A 188 -28.42 -53.50 26.30
N PRO A 189 -29.11 -53.36 27.44
CA PRO A 189 -29.45 -54.52 28.27
C PRO A 189 -30.47 -55.38 27.52
N GLU A 190 -30.14 -56.66 27.43
CA GLU A 190 -30.99 -57.73 26.93
C GLU A 190 -32.35 -57.71 27.66
N SER A 191 -33.42 -57.47 26.91
CA SER A 191 -34.80 -57.45 27.44
C SER A 191 -35.14 -58.79 28.09
N PRO A 192 -35.78 -58.83 29.27
CA PRO A 192 -36.14 -60.09 29.90
C PRO A 192 -37.17 -60.81 29.05
N LYS A 193 -36.87 -62.06 28.68
CA LYS A 193 -37.86 -62.98 28.10
C LYS A 193 -38.97 -63.22 29.12
N GLU A 194 -40.15 -62.73 28.79
CA GLU A 194 -41.42 -63.12 29.37
C GLU A 194 -41.59 -64.64 29.18
N GLN A 195 -41.57 -65.41 30.27
CA GLN A 195 -41.96 -66.82 30.30
C GLN A 195 -43.12 -67.00 31.28
N ALA A 196 -44.10 -67.73 30.76
CA ALA A 196 -45.45 -68.06 31.24
C ALA A 196 -45.60 -68.50 32.69
#